data_AF-A0A6M0S2C4-F1
#
_entry.id   AF-A0A6M0S2C4-F1
#
_cell.length_a   1.000
_cell.length_b   1.000
_cell.length_c   1.000
_cell.angle_alpha   90.00
_cell.angle_beta   90.00
_cell.angle_gamma   90.00
#
_symmetry.space_group_name_H-M   'P 1'
#
loop_
_entity.id
_entity.type
_entity.pdbx_description
1 polymer ?
#
loop_
_entity_poly.entity_id
_entity_poly.type
_entity_poly.pdbx_seq_one_letter_code
_entity_poly.pdbx_strand_id
1 'polypeptide(L)'
;METSSTLVGKLWRSSSAGGGGGKAFSDINWPPAGSDQIFAQQANPVEVRVRVGRYVDQVQMIWEHYEHPARGGDGSTLQSFVLNANEYITNVRLTGSRYVGSIEFITNQGRNILFGKQSNTVIDLEVPANHQVVGFYGQSGRWIDQLGVIAVPVSGQTIGKPKPPQVPNPERPSDSLLGKLPRAGIELIKEFEGYAKALSDGRAQAYADPLKGWALPTIGYGTTRYPDGVPVKQGEIINKDQAEEYLIDHVDKSCRKALEKIPTWNRMNINQRGALYSFAYNLGSGFYRGYNFESITRVCDSPEQWNDHRWIEAQFVKYRNPGTSVEEGLRRRRLAEAALFCKKVTSAAPNWDDDHDEAGEAGDRKPEERLDRIVRDVAGKQPVGAGLAPEMSFDTLITPHITYGEFALYEESRRFRHGFQCKTAYEIAVFLEKCRDYFGGNPLVITSGYRPPSINAKVGGARRSEHLYDAPDTGAVDFYIKNVSVYEVEAWCDQQYPHSIGYGAKKGFVHLGMRPGKPRVRWVY
;
A
#
# COMPACT_ATOMS: atom_id res chain seq x y z
N MET A 1 25.03 -1.25 24.12
CA MET A 1 25.37 -0.42 22.94
C MET A 1 26.50 -1.13 22.22
N GLU A 2 26.28 -1.55 20.98
CA GLU A 2 27.39 -1.98 20.11
C GLU A 2 28.16 -0.74 19.68
N THR A 3 29.44 -0.64 20.04
CA THR A 3 30.26 0.58 19.92
C THR A 3 31.11 0.62 18.66
N SER A 4 30.94 -0.32 17.73
CA SER A 4 31.72 -0.36 16.48
C SER A 4 30.87 -0.84 15.30
N SER A 5 31.15 -0.30 14.11
CA SER A 5 30.55 -0.75 12.86
C SER A 5 30.99 -2.20 12.57
N THR A 6 30.10 -2.98 11.97
CA THR A 6 30.32 -4.42 11.75
C THR A 6 30.02 -4.80 10.30
N LEU A 7 30.89 -5.61 9.71
CA LEU A 7 30.74 -6.14 8.34
C LEU A 7 30.48 -7.65 8.40
N VAL A 8 29.41 -8.12 7.77
CA VAL A 8 29.10 -9.55 7.61
C VAL A 8 28.73 -9.83 6.16
N GLY A 9 29.60 -10.56 5.45
CA GLY A 9 29.47 -10.75 4.00
C GLY A 9 29.59 -9.40 3.26
N LYS A 10 28.58 -9.07 2.45
CA LYS A 10 28.46 -7.76 1.77
C LYS A 10 27.62 -6.74 2.55
N LEU A 11 27.06 -7.09 3.70
CA LEU A 11 26.26 -6.16 4.49
C LEU A 11 27.15 -5.48 5.51
N TRP A 12 27.10 -4.16 5.52
CA TRP A 12 27.73 -3.32 6.51
C TRP A 12 26.67 -2.69 7.41
N ARG A 13 26.95 -2.61 8.70
CA ARG A 13 26.09 -1.97 9.70
C ARG A 13 26.89 -0.92 10.45
N SER A 14 26.33 0.28 10.59
CA SER A 14 26.98 1.40 11.27
C SER A 14 27.14 1.15 12.78
N SER A 15 27.69 2.12 13.52
CA SER A 15 27.33 2.29 14.93
C SER A 15 25.94 2.94 15.03
N SER A 16 25.27 2.84 16.18
CA SER A 16 23.96 3.48 16.39
C SER A 16 24.05 4.64 17.37
N ALA A 17 23.35 5.73 17.10
CA ALA A 17 23.30 6.92 17.96
C ALA A 17 21.95 7.05 18.67
N GLY A 18 21.97 7.46 19.94
CA GLY A 18 20.77 7.68 20.76
C GLY A 18 20.82 6.97 22.12
N GLY A 19 19.67 6.91 22.81
CA GLY A 19 19.51 6.33 24.14
C GLY A 19 19.14 4.84 24.13
N GLY A 20 19.26 4.19 25.28
CA GLY A 20 18.96 2.75 25.44
C GLY A 20 17.51 2.41 25.76
N GLY A 21 16.56 3.30 25.48
CA GLY A 21 15.13 3.07 25.70
C GLY A 21 14.44 2.37 24.53
N GLY A 22 13.15 2.07 24.66
CA GLY A 22 12.34 1.50 23.57
C GLY A 22 12.54 0.01 23.34
N LYS A 23 11.92 -0.51 22.28
CA LYS A 23 12.08 -1.89 21.80
C LYS A 23 13.06 -1.90 20.63
N ALA A 24 13.95 -2.90 20.62
CA ALA A 24 14.88 -3.10 19.52
C ALA A 24 14.14 -3.41 18.21
N PHE A 25 14.65 -2.87 17.10
CA PHE A 25 14.19 -3.18 15.76
C PHE A 25 15.37 -3.30 14.79
N SER A 26 15.16 -4.05 13.72
CA SER A 26 16.09 -4.10 12.59
C SER A 26 15.29 -4.41 11.32
N ASP A 27 15.58 -3.69 10.25
CA ASP A 27 14.97 -3.90 8.94
C ASP A 27 15.52 -5.14 8.22
N ILE A 28 16.73 -5.56 8.59
CA ILE A 28 17.37 -6.81 8.18
C ILE A 28 17.88 -7.52 9.44
N ASN A 29 17.68 -8.84 9.56
CA ASN A 29 18.14 -9.56 10.75
C ASN A 29 19.66 -9.51 10.90
N TRP A 30 20.15 -9.45 12.14
CA TRP A 30 21.59 -9.38 12.45
C TRP A 30 21.98 -10.43 13.50
N PRO A 31 22.99 -11.30 13.25
CA PRO A 31 23.76 -11.41 12.00
C PRO A 31 22.91 -11.89 10.82
N PRO A 32 23.15 -11.40 9.59
CA PRO A 32 22.34 -11.74 8.42
C PRO A 32 22.66 -13.15 7.93
N ALA A 33 21.63 -13.95 7.66
CA ALA A 33 21.76 -15.32 7.17
C ALA A 33 21.05 -15.53 5.83
N GLY A 34 21.68 -16.26 4.90
CA GLY A 34 21.07 -16.74 3.66
C GLY A 34 20.24 -15.69 2.91
N SER A 35 18.92 -15.85 2.96
CA SER A 35 17.95 -14.99 2.29
C SER A 35 18.04 -13.52 2.67
N ASP A 36 18.41 -13.17 3.91
CA ASP A 36 18.54 -11.76 4.33
C ASP A 36 19.70 -11.05 3.62
N GLN A 37 20.77 -11.80 3.31
CA GLN A 37 21.89 -11.27 2.52
C GLN A 37 21.52 -11.07 1.05
N ILE A 38 20.68 -11.96 0.50
CA ILE A 38 20.17 -11.86 -0.88
C ILE A 38 19.16 -10.72 -0.98
N PHE A 39 18.24 -10.63 -0.02
CA PHE A 39 17.22 -9.61 0.10
C PHE A 39 17.84 -8.21 0.16
N ALA A 40 18.84 -8.00 1.03
CA ALA A 40 19.55 -6.73 1.10
C ALA A 40 20.38 -6.40 -0.15
N GLN A 41 20.86 -7.41 -0.88
CA GLN A 41 21.58 -7.21 -2.16
C GLN A 41 20.64 -6.89 -3.33
N GLN A 42 19.37 -7.24 -3.23
CA GLN A 42 18.31 -6.89 -4.19
C GLN A 42 17.55 -5.63 -3.78
N ALA A 43 17.97 -4.96 -2.69
CA ALA A 43 17.32 -3.78 -2.19
C ALA A 43 17.32 -2.68 -3.25
N ASN A 44 16.14 -2.11 -3.50
CA ASN A 44 15.98 -0.93 -4.33
C ASN A 44 15.19 0.15 -3.56
N PRO A 45 15.82 0.86 -2.61
CA PRO A 45 15.16 1.95 -1.89
C PRO A 45 14.66 3.04 -2.84
N VAL A 46 13.39 3.40 -2.70
CA VAL A 46 12.73 4.43 -3.52
C VAL A 46 12.17 5.58 -2.69
N GLU A 47 11.89 5.39 -1.40
CA GLU A 47 11.38 6.46 -0.53
C GLU A 47 11.83 6.22 0.92
N VAL A 48 12.07 7.31 1.66
CA VAL A 48 12.19 7.26 3.12
C VAL A 48 11.12 8.16 3.72
N ARG A 49 10.35 7.61 4.66
CA ARG A 49 9.31 8.33 5.40
C ARG A 49 9.76 8.54 6.84
N VAL A 50 9.57 9.73 7.37
CA VAL A 50 9.97 10.13 8.73
C VAL A 50 8.85 10.94 9.35
N ARG A 51 8.45 10.60 10.58
CA ARG A 51 7.63 11.49 11.42
C ARG A 51 8.55 12.20 12.38
N VAL A 52 8.46 13.52 12.44
CA VAL A 52 9.32 14.33 13.31
C VAL A 52 8.56 15.51 13.90
N GLY A 53 8.54 15.56 15.22
CA GLY A 53 8.08 16.69 16.01
C GLY A 53 9.23 17.27 16.84
N ARG A 54 9.11 17.19 18.17
CA ARG A 54 10.20 17.57 19.09
C ARG A 54 11.40 16.63 19.00
N TYR A 55 11.14 15.36 18.71
CA TYR A 55 12.10 14.30 18.40
C TYR A 55 11.59 13.55 17.17
N VAL A 56 12.39 12.65 16.62
CA VAL A 56 11.94 11.76 15.55
C VAL A 56 10.97 10.76 16.16
N ASP A 57 9.71 10.83 15.75
CA ASP A 57 8.67 9.90 16.19
C ASP A 57 8.80 8.57 15.44
N GLN A 58 9.06 8.62 14.12
CA GLN A 58 9.06 7.44 13.25
C GLN A 58 10.09 7.51 12.12
N VAL A 59 10.62 6.37 11.68
CA VAL A 59 11.38 6.23 10.42
C VAL A 59 10.95 4.96 9.67
N GLN A 60 10.86 5.04 8.35
CA GLN A 60 10.49 3.92 7.47
C GLN A 60 11.25 4.02 6.14
N MET A 61 11.79 2.90 5.67
CA MET A 61 12.33 2.81 4.31
C MET A 61 11.37 2.06 3.40
N ILE A 62 11.18 2.58 2.20
CA ILE A 62 10.37 1.97 1.15
C ILE A 62 11.29 1.56 0.02
N TRP A 63 11.20 0.31 -0.39
CA TRP A 63 11.80 -0.21 -1.61
C TRP A 63 10.74 -0.32 -2.70
N GLU A 64 11.17 -0.38 -3.96
CA GLU A 64 10.31 -0.41 -5.15
C GLU A 64 9.21 -1.49 -5.07
N HIS A 65 9.49 -2.62 -4.42
CA HIS A 65 8.58 -3.76 -4.30
C HIS A 65 8.36 -4.21 -2.86
N TYR A 66 8.76 -3.41 -1.87
CA TYR A 66 8.73 -3.80 -0.46
C TYR A 66 8.76 -2.57 0.45
N GLU A 67 7.75 -2.39 1.32
CA GLU A 67 7.78 -1.34 2.34
C GLU A 67 8.30 -1.93 3.67
N HIS A 68 9.43 -1.45 4.21
CA HIS A 68 9.84 -1.86 5.56
C HIS A 68 8.80 -1.39 6.59
N PRO A 69 8.63 -2.09 7.72
CA PRO A 69 7.77 -1.60 8.78
C PRO A 69 8.21 -0.22 9.28
N ALA A 70 7.24 0.66 9.52
CA ALA A 70 7.54 1.94 10.14
C ALA A 70 7.97 1.72 11.60
N ARG A 71 9.10 2.31 11.99
CA ARG A 71 9.75 2.12 13.30
C ARG A 71 9.48 3.36 14.15
N GLY A 72 8.99 3.19 15.37
CA GLY A 72 8.60 4.29 16.25
C GLY A 72 7.10 4.63 16.23
N GLY A 73 6.72 5.70 16.92
CA GLY A 73 5.33 6.11 17.14
C GLY A 73 4.71 6.83 15.94
N ASP A 74 3.38 6.86 15.90
CA ASP A 74 2.57 7.50 14.86
C ASP A 74 2.32 9.01 15.08
N GLY A 75 2.96 9.58 16.10
CA GLY A 75 2.88 11.01 16.41
C GLY A 75 3.52 11.90 15.32
N SER A 76 3.16 13.18 15.33
CA SER A 76 3.59 14.22 14.37
C SER A 76 3.30 13.92 12.89
N THR A 77 3.54 14.91 12.03
CA THR A 77 3.23 14.82 10.60
C THR A 77 4.25 13.93 9.90
N LEU A 78 3.75 13.02 9.07
CA LEU A 78 4.58 12.21 8.18
C LEU A 78 5.19 13.10 7.11
N GLN A 79 6.51 13.08 7.03
CA GLN A 79 7.27 13.69 5.95
C GLN A 79 7.96 12.56 5.18
N SER A 80 8.28 12.76 3.91
CA SER A 80 9.06 11.78 3.16
C SER A 80 9.91 12.43 2.08
N PHE A 81 10.86 11.66 1.55
CA PHE A 81 11.52 11.99 0.30
C PHE A 81 11.66 10.74 -0.56
N VAL A 82 11.37 10.91 -1.85
CA VAL A 82 11.57 9.89 -2.88
C VAL A 82 13.00 10.01 -3.41
N LEU A 83 13.68 8.88 -3.56
CA LEU A 83 14.96 8.77 -4.24
C LEU A 83 14.73 8.86 -5.76
N ASN A 84 15.46 9.75 -6.42
CA ASN A 84 15.42 9.88 -7.87
C ASN A 84 15.96 8.61 -8.54
N ALA A 85 15.75 8.48 -9.85
CA ALA A 85 16.40 7.44 -10.62
C ALA A 85 17.93 7.49 -10.44
N ASN A 86 18.54 6.33 -10.17
CA ASN A 86 19.96 6.16 -9.85
C ASN A 86 20.45 6.96 -8.62
N GLU A 87 19.53 7.38 -7.76
CA GLU A 87 19.87 8.02 -6.50
C GLU A 87 19.83 7.01 -5.36
N TYR A 88 20.85 7.06 -4.51
CA TYR A 88 20.93 6.26 -3.31
C TYR A 88 21.51 7.07 -2.16
N ILE A 89 21.14 6.67 -0.95
CA ILE A 89 21.62 7.30 0.28
C ILE A 89 23.06 6.83 0.52
N THR A 90 23.99 7.78 0.44
CA THR A 90 25.42 7.54 0.69
C THR A 90 25.79 7.64 2.15
N ASN A 91 25.04 8.40 2.96
CA ASN A 91 25.33 8.55 4.38
C ASN A 91 24.13 9.12 5.16
N VAL A 92 24.16 8.99 6.48
CA VAL A 92 23.15 9.53 7.40
C VAL A 92 23.83 10.22 8.58
N ARG A 93 23.33 11.40 8.95
CA ARG A 93 23.75 12.14 10.15
C ARG A 93 22.60 12.30 11.09
N LEU A 94 22.87 12.16 12.39
CA LEU A 94 21.88 12.24 13.45
C LEU A 94 22.22 13.36 14.41
N THR A 95 21.21 13.90 15.08
CA THR A 95 21.41 14.69 16.30
C THR A 95 20.59 14.09 17.42
N GLY A 96 20.97 14.39 18.66
CA GLY A 96 20.24 13.93 19.84
C GLY A 96 21.12 13.12 20.79
N SER A 97 20.62 12.93 22.01
CA SER A 97 21.30 12.18 23.06
C SER A 97 20.42 11.03 23.54
N ARG A 98 19.38 11.33 24.32
CA ARG A 98 18.43 10.34 24.84
C ARG A 98 17.47 9.82 23.76
N TYR A 99 17.10 10.68 22.82
CA TYR A 99 16.26 10.38 21.65
C TYR A 99 16.89 11.03 20.43
N VAL A 100 16.63 10.47 19.26
CA VAL A 100 17.04 11.07 17.98
C VAL A 100 16.22 12.35 17.76
N GLY A 101 16.91 13.49 17.67
CA GLY A 101 16.32 14.81 17.50
C GLY A 101 16.19 15.24 16.03
N SER A 102 17.07 14.76 15.16
CA SER A 102 16.97 14.96 13.72
C SER A 102 17.71 13.88 12.93
N ILE A 103 17.32 13.70 11.67
CA ILE A 103 17.97 12.81 10.70
C ILE A 103 18.26 13.59 9.44
N GLU A 104 19.51 13.62 9.00
CA GLU A 104 19.91 14.17 7.71
C GLU A 104 20.39 13.01 6.81
N PHE A 105 19.72 12.82 5.68
CA PHE A 105 20.11 11.87 4.64
C PHE A 105 20.95 12.56 3.56
N ILE A 106 22.09 11.97 3.22
CA ILE A 106 23.01 12.49 2.19
C ILE A 106 23.03 11.51 1.02
N THR A 107 22.74 11.98 -0.19
CA THR A 107 22.65 11.12 -1.38
C THR A 107 23.84 11.26 -2.32
N ASN A 108 24.06 10.27 -3.19
CA ASN A 108 25.09 10.31 -4.24
C ASN A 108 24.90 11.48 -5.22
N GLN A 109 23.69 12.01 -5.36
CA GLN A 109 23.37 13.17 -6.20
C GLN A 109 23.55 14.51 -5.46
N GLY A 110 24.05 14.50 -4.22
CA GLY A 110 24.36 15.70 -3.45
C GLY A 110 23.14 16.37 -2.81
N ARG A 111 22.04 15.63 -2.63
CA ARG A 111 20.91 16.10 -1.81
C ARG A 111 21.21 15.83 -0.34
N ASN A 112 20.91 16.82 0.48
CA ASN A 112 20.87 16.71 1.93
C ASN A 112 19.42 16.90 2.37
N ILE A 113 18.80 15.83 2.89
CA ILE A 113 17.39 15.84 3.30
C ILE A 113 17.35 15.76 4.83
N LEU A 114 17.04 16.89 5.47
CA LEU A 114 16.96 17.02 6.91
C LEU A 114 15.51 16.90 7.41
N PHE A 115 15.30 16.00 8.38
CA PHE A 115 14.08 15.88 9.17
C PHE A 115 14.36 16.30 10.61
N GLY A 116 13.62 17.31 11.09
CA GLY A 116 13.80 17.90 12.42
C GLY A 116 14.78 19.07 12.43
N LYS A 117 15.14 19.53 13.64
CA LYS A 117 16.04 20.67 13.82
C LYS A 117 17.43 20.18 14.23
N GLN A 118 18.45 20.49 13.44
CA GLN A 118 19.83 20.21 13.82
C GLN A 118 20.22 21.01 15.07
N SER A 119 20.92 20.35 15.98
CA SER A 119 21.64 20.98 17.08
C SER A 119 23.13 21.07 16.72
N ASN A 120 23.92 21.74 17.56
CA ASN A 120 25.36 21.92 17.32
C ASN A 120 26.18 20.62 17.42
N THR A 121 25.55 19.50 17.85
CA THR A 121 26.20 18.20 17.98
C THR A 121 25.60 17.23 16.98
N VAL A 122 26.35 16.97 15.91
CA VAL A 122 25.98 16.06 14.83
C VAL A 122 26.82 14.79 14.93
N ILE A 123 26.16 13.64 14.86
CA ILE A 123 26.78 12.32 14.84
C ILE A 123 26.68 11.80 13.42
N ASP A 124 27.84 11.60 12.78
CA ASP A 124 27.93 11.00 11.45
C ASP A 124 27.96 9.48 11.59
N LEU A 125 27.11 8.76 10.83
CA LEU A 125 27.06 7.30 10.89
C LEU A 125 28.16 6.62 10.06
N GLU A 126 28.95 7.39 9.31
CA GLU A 126 30.16 6.95 8.62
C GLU A 126 29.95 5.76 7.66
N VAL A 127 28.90 5.83 6.83
CA VAL A 127 28.64 4.82 5.80
C VAL A 127 29.85 4.73 4.84
N PRO A 128 30.39 3.53 4.54
CA PRO A 128 31.57 3.40 3.72
C PRO A 128 31.38 3.95 2.30
N ALA A 129 32.46 4.42 1.69
CA ALA A 129 32.44 4.80 0.29
C ALA A 129 31.92 3.65 -0.59
N ASN A 130 31.21 4.01 -1.66
CA ASN A 130 30.58 3.08 -2.61
C ASN A 130 29.54 2.14 -1.98
N HIS A 131 28.90 2.52 -0.87
CA HIS A 131 27.76 1.81 -0.31
C HIS A 131 26.47 2.64 -0.44
N GLN A 132 25.35 1.94 -0.49
CA GLN A 132 24.01 2.51 -0.36
C GLN A 132 23.36 2.04 0.94
N VAL A 133 22.70 2.94 1.66
CA VAL A 133 21.86 2.58 2.80
C VAL A 133 20.59 1.90 2.32
N VAL A 134 20.31 0.72 2.85
CA VAL A 134 19.17 -0.13 2.47
C VAL A 134 18.21 -0.41 3.62
N GLY A 135 18.54 -0.03 4.86
CA GLY A 135 17.61 -0.19 5.97
C GLY A 135 18.11 0.45 7.26
N PHE A 136 17.25 0.41 8.27
CA PHE A 136 17.50 0.97 9.60
C PHE A 136 17.51 -0.11 10.67
N TYR A 137 18.18 0.19 11.78
CA TYR A 137 18.07 -0.59 13.01
C TYR A 137 18.22 0.33 14.22
N GLY A 138 17.83 -0.15 15.40
CA GLY A 138 18.04 0.58 16.63
C GLY A 138 17.01 0.23 17.67
N GLN A 139 16.55 1.24 18.41
CA GLN A 139 15.52 1.08 19.43
C GLN A 139 14.48 2.18 19.31
N SER A 140 13.21 1.81 19.47
CA SER A 140 12.10 2.75 19.33
C SER A 140 10.98 2.46 20.31
N GLY A 141 10.39 3.51 20.87
CA GLY A 141 9.13 3.50 21.59
C GLY A 141 8.19 4.54 20.98
N ARG A 142 7.79 5.52 21.79
CA ARG A 142 7.04 6.69 21.31
C ARG A 142 7.85 7.54 20.32
N TRP A 143 9.16 7.58 20.51
CA TRP A 143 10.15 8.21 19.63
C TRP A 143 11.18 7.18 19.21
N ILE A 144 12.02 7.54 18.24
CA ILE A 144 13.26 6.82 17.96
C ILE A 144 14.25 7.11 19.09
N ASP A 145 14.42 6.12 19.97
CA ASP A 145 15.39 6.17 21.06
C ASP A 145 16.81 6.12 20.53
N GLN A 146 17.07 5.20 19.58
CA GLN A 146 18.39 4.98 18.98
C GLN A 146 18.25 4.54 17.52
N LEU A 147 19.15 5.00 16.65
CA LEU A 147 19.14 4.69 15.22
C LEU A 147 20.55 4.44 14.68
N GLY A 148 20.65 3.42 13.84
CA GLY A 148 21.77 3.16 12.95
C GLY A 148 21.25 2.69 11.58
N VAL A 149 22.17 2.47 10.65
CA VAL A 149 21.87 2.11 9.26
C VAL A 149 22.54 0.81 8.84
N ILE A 150 21.92 0.14 7.87
CA ILE A 150 22.44 -1.04 7.18
C ILE A 150 22.69 -0.65 5.73
N ALA A 151 23.84 -1.01 5.18
CA ALA A 151 24.27 -0.64 3.84
C ALA A 151 24.90 -1.80 3.08
N VAL A 152 24.86 -1.74 1.74
CA VAL A 152 25.48 -2.72 0.84
C VAL A 152 26.30 -2.00 -0.25
N PRO A 153 27.36 -2.64 -0.81
CA PRO A 153 28.13 -2.09 -1.91
C PRO A 153 27.27 -1.81 -3.15
N VAL A 154 27.53 -0.70 -3.82
CA VAL A 154 26.94 -0.35 -5.11
C VAL A 154 27.78 -1.00 -6.22
N SER A 155 27.17 -1.81 -7.07
CA SER A 155 27.87 -2.53 -8.14
C SER A 155 28.01 -1.63 -9.39
N GLY A 156 29.18 -1.01 -9.56
CA GLY A 156 29.71 -0.52 -10.85
C GLY A 156 28.86 0.45 -11.69
N GLN A 157 28.78 1.72 -11.30
CA GLN A 157 28.68 2.86 -12.24
C GLN A 157 29.62 4.00 -11.78
N THR A 158 30.54 4.42 -12.65
CA THR A 158 31.57 5.44 -12.37
C THR A 158 31.20 6.86 -12.84
N ILE A 159 31.11 7.77 -11.86
CA ILE A 159 31.57 9.20 -11.74
C ILE A 159 31.34 10.26 -12.85
N GLY A 160 30.77 11.42 -12.42
CA GLY A 160 31.14 12.76 -12.91
C GLY A 160 30.25 13.94 -12.43
N LYS A 161 30.72 14.81 -11.51
CA LYS A 161 30.11 16.14 -11.21
C LYS A 161 30.55 17.19 -12.25
N PRO A 162 29.69 18.16 -12.62
CA PRO A 162 29.77 19.50 -12.00
C PRO A 162 28.40 20.18 -11.71
N LYS A 163 28.39 21.09 -10.73
CA LYS A 163 27.26 21.97 -10.32
C LYS A 163 27.40 23.34 -11.01
N PRO A 164 26.37 23.88 -11.69
CA PRO A 164 25.73 25.17 -11.31
C PRO A 164 24.28 25.34 -11.85
N PRO A 165 23.55 26.47 -11.68
CA PRO A 165 23.39 27.41 -10.57
C PRO A 165 22.00 27.28 -9.90
N GLN A 166 21.87 27.74 -8.65
CA GLN A 166 20.59 27.77 -7.93
C GLN A 166 19.77 29.00 -8.32
N VAL A 167 18.53 28.76 -8.76
CA VAL A 167 17.47 29.77 -8.82
C VAL A 167 16.70 29.69 -7.49
N PRO A 168 16.35 30.81 -6.84
CA PRO A 168 15.75 30.83 -5.51
C PRO A 168 14.44 30.03 -5.45
N ASN A 169 14.33 29.26 -4.38
CA ASN A 169 13.22 28.37 -4.03
C ASN A 169 12.02 29.21 -3.56
N PRO A 170 10.87 29.23 -4.26
CA PRO A 170 9.61 29.58 -3.61
C PRO A 170 9.21 28.43 -2.67
N GLU A 171 8.69 28.78 -1.50
CA GLU A 171 8.35 27.88 -0.41
C GLU A 171 7.44 26.71 -0.84
N ARG A 172 7.69 25.53 -0.27
CA ARG A 172 6.95 24.29 -0.48
C ARG A 172 5.51 24.45 0.06
N PRO A 173 4.44 24.16 -0.71
CA PRO A 173 3.09 24.29 -0.19
C PRO A 173 2.69 23.15 0.75
N SER A 174 1.87 23.53 1.72
CA SER A 174 1.25 22.73 2.77
C SER A 174 0.34 21.60 2.24
N ASP A 175 0.15 20.55 3.07
CA ASP A 175 -0.90 19.50 3.03
C ASP A 175 -2.36 19.97 2.79
N SER A 176 -2.62 21.27 2.59
CA SER A 176 -3.96 21.84 2.49
C SER A 176 -4.68 21.61 1.15
N LEU A 177 -3.98 21.15 0.09
CA LEU A 177 -4.57 20.92 -1.24
C LEU A 177 -5.01 19.45 -1.48
N LEU A 178 -4.25 18.46 -1.00
CA LEU A 178 -4.61 17.04 -1.13
C LEU A 178 -5.83 16.64 -0.29
N GLY A 179 -6.12 17.37 0.80
CA GLY A 179 -7.30 17.16 1.64
C GLY A 179 -8.63 17.44 0.93
N LYS A 180 -8.62 17.93 -0.32
CA LYS A 180 -9.80 18.48 -0.98
C LYS A 180 -10.20 17.81 -2.31
N LEU A 181 -9.40 16.89 -2.89
CA LEU A 181 -9.69 16.20 -4.16
C LEU A 181 -9.53 14.67 -4.02
N PRO A 182 -10.31 13.84 -4.74
CA PRO A 182 -10.16 12.38 -4.70
C PRO A 182 -8.83 11.89 -5.32
N ARG A 183 -7.96 11.28 -4.51
CA ARG A 183 -6.64 10.78 -4.97
C ARG A 183 -6.73 9.83 -6.16
N ALA A 184 -7.69 8.90 -6.16
CA ALA A 184 -7.90 7.96 -7.27
C ALA A 184 -8.21 8.67 -8.60
N GLY A 185 -8.85 9.84 -8.57
CA GLY A 185 -9.08 10.66 -9.76
C GLY A 185 -7.79 11.32 -10.27
N ILE A 186 -6.94 11.80 -9.37
CA ILE A 186 -5.64 12.41 -9.72
C ILE A 186 -4.69 11.37 -10.34
N GLU A 187 -4.62 10.17 -9.77
CA GLU A 187 -3.82 9.08 -10.35
C GLU A 187 -4.32 8.67 -11.73
N LEU A 188 -5.64 8.63 -11.93
CA LEU A 188 -6.22 8.33 -13.24
C LEU A 188 -5.86 9.41 -14.26
N ILE A 189 -5.90 10.70 -13.89
CA ILE A 189 -5.46 11.79 -14.78
C ILE A 189 -3.97 11.61 -15.14
N LYS A 190 -3.09 11.36 -14.15
CA LYS A 190 -1.66 11.13 -14.37
C LYS A 190 -1.39 9.98 -15.35
N GLU A 191 -2.16 8.89 -15.27
CA GLU A 191 -2.06 7.75 -16.18
C GLU A 191 -2.33 8.13 -17.64
N PHE A 192 -3.32 8.99 -17.89
CA PHE A 192 -3.74 9.36 -19.24
C PHE A 192 -3.02 10.57 -19.82
N GLU A 193 -2.67 11.57 -19.01
CA GLU A 193 -1.89 12.73 -19.46
C GLU A 193 -0.41 12.38 -19.63
N GLY A 194 0.08 11.44 -18.82
CA GLY A 194 1.47 11.03 -18.82
C GLY A 194 2.42 12.09 -18.26
N TYR A 195 3.66 11.69 -18.04
CA TYR A 195 4.73 12.56 -17.53
C TYR A 195 5.77 12.79 -18.63
N ALA A 196 5.72 13.96 -19.26
CA ALA A 196 6.46 14.22 -20.49
C ALA A 196 7.87 14.79 -20.24
N LYS A 197 8.79 14.48 -21.17
CA LYS A 197 10.21 14.87 -21.12
C LYS A 197 10.86 14.65 -19.75
N ALA A 198 10.62 13.47 -19.19
CA ALA A 198 11.35 13.00 -18.03
C ALA A 198 12.86 12.97 -18.33
N LEU A 199 13.62 13.66 -17.51
CA LEU A 199 15.07 13.61 -17.48
C LEU A 199 15.52 12.33 -16.77
N SER A 200 16.78 11.96 -16.96
CA SER A 200 17.37 10.76 -16.35
C SER A 200 17.36 10.78 -14.81
N ASP A 201 17.13 11.93 -14.19
CA ASP A 201 17.00 12.12 -12.74
C ASP A 201 15.53 12.20 -12.26
N GLY A 202 14.55 11.87 -13.12
CA GLY A 202 13.12 11.84 -12.80
C GLY A 202 12.43 13.21 -12.80
N ARG A 203 13.14 14.31 -13.02
CA ARG A 203 12.53 15.64 -13.23
C ARG A 203 11.91 15.75 -14.62
N ALA A 204 10.94 16.64 -14.80
CA ALA A 204 10.38 16.95 -16.11
C ALA A 204 10.99 18.24 -16.64
N GLN A 205 11.40 18.24 -17.90
CA GLN A 205 11.78 19.44 -18.63
C GLN A 205 10.57 20.00 -19.39
N ALA A 206 10.48 21.32 -19.48
CA ALA A 206 9.50 21.99 -20.34
C ALA A 206 9.65 21.53 -21.79
N TYR A 207 8.52 21.40 -22.47
CA TYR A 207 8.43 20.93 -23.85
C TYR A 207 7.40 21.75 -24.65
N ALA A 208 7.53 21.70 -25.97
CA ALA A 208 6.60 22.31 -26.89
C ALA A 208 5.29 21.52 -26.92
N ASP A 209 4.14 22.17 -26.76
CA ASP A 209 2.83 21.52 -26.88
C ASP A 209 2.70 20.82 -28.25
N PRO A 210 2.11 19.61 -28.34
CA PRO A 210 2.00 18.88 -29.61
C PRO A 210 1.26 19.61 -30.73
N LEU A 211 0.34 20.53 -30.40
CA LEU A 211 -0.48 21.26 -31.37
C LEU A 211 -0.01 22.72 -31.55
N LYS A 212 0.40 23.37 -30.47
CA LYS A 212 0.73 24.81 -30.42
C LYS A 212 2.22 25.10 -30.36
N GLY A 213 3.07 24.08 -30.25
CA GLY A 213 4.51 24.23 -30.15
C GLY A 213 4.93 25.08 -28.95
N TRP A 214 6.02 25.85 -29.07
CA TRP A 214 6.49 26.76 -28.02
C TRP A 214 5.62 28.00 -27.81
N ALA A 215 4.56 28.19 -28.60
CA ALA A 215 3.54 29.19 -28.28
C ALA A 215 2.71 28.80 -27.03
N LEU A 216 2.73 27.52 -26.66
CA LEU A 216 2.18 27.02 -25.40
C LEU A 216 3.17 26.04 -24.74
N PRO A 217 4.19 26.54 -24.03
CA PRO A 217 5.13 25.68 -23.31
C PRO A 217 4.39 24.85 -22.25
N THR A 218 4.72 23.57 -22.16
CA THR A 218 4.06 22.60 -21.27
C THR A 218 5.11 21.85 -20.45
N ILE A 219 4.78 21.44 -19.23
CA ILE A 219 5.72 20.70 -18.35
C ILE A 219 4.97 19.72 -17.43
N GLY A 220 5.63 18.61 -17.04
CA GLY A 220 5.05 17.62 -16.13
C GLY A 220 3.82 16.92 -16.70
N TYR A 221 2.73 16.88 -15.93
CA TYR A 221 1.43 16.30 -16.30
C TYR A 221 0.52 17.30 -17.06
N GLY A 222 1.08 18.05 -18.00
CA GLY A 222 0.31 18.98 -18.84
C GLY A 222 0.19 20.42 -18.31
N THR A 223 1.03 20.84 -17.36
CA THR A 223 1.00 22.21 -16.83
C THR A 223 1.49 23.21 -17.87
N THR A 224 0.69 24.24 -18.18
CA THR A 224 1.08 25.36 -19.08
C THR A 224 1.22 26.70 -18.36
N ARG A 225 0.67 26.81 -17.15
CA ARG A 225 0.77 27.95 -16.23
C ARG A 225 0.88 27.43 -14.81
N TYR A 226 1.77 28.01 -14.02
CA TYR A 226 1.94 27.68 -12.61
C TYR A 226 0.77 28.21 -11.76
N PRO A 227 0.63 27.79 -10.48
CA PRO A 227 -0.46 28.23 -9.61
C PRO A 227 -0.59 29.75 -9.44
N ASP A 228 0.52 30.47 -9.55
CA ASP A 228 0.60 31.94 -9.52
C ASP A 228 0.19 32.62 -10.84
N GLY A 229 -0.14 31.83 -11.87
CA GLY A 229 -0.56 32.28 -13.20
C GLY A 229 0.58 32.51 -14.20
N VAL A 230 1.84 32.37 -13.77
CA VAL A 230 3.01 32.55 -14.62
C VAL A 230 3.06 31.45 -15.69
N PRO A 231 3.19 31.78 -16.99
CA PRO A 231 3.37 30.77 -18.04
C PRO A 231 4.67 30.00 -17.88
N VAL A 232 4.63 28.71 -18.21
CA VAL A 232 5.82 27.87 -18.35
C VAL A 232 6.73 28.44 -19.44
N LYS A 233 8.05 28.28 -19.29
CA LYS A 233 9.04 28.76 -20.25
C LYS A 233 9.96 27.64 -20.72
N GLN A 234 10.51 27.82 -21.92
CA GLN A 234 11.49 26.89 -22.48
C GLN A 234 12.72 26.78 -21.58
N GLY A 235 13.18 25.54 -21.35
CA GLY A 235 14.34 25.24 -20.51
C GLY A 235 14.04 25.08 -19.02
N GLU A 236 12.82 25.35 -18.57
CA GLU A 236 12.42 25.10 -17.18
C GLU A 236 12.41 23.60 -16.86
N ILE A 237 12.72 23.27 -15.62
CA ILE A 237 12.78 21.90 -15.10
C ILE A 237 12.10 21.87 -13.73
N ILE A 238 11.18 20.93 -13.53
CA ILE A 238 10.45 20.74 -12.28
C ILE A 238 10.59 19.29 -11.81
N ASN A 239 10.47 19.06 -10.50
CA ASN A 239 10.42 17.70 -9.97
C ASN A 239 8.99 17.12 -10.04
N LYS A 240 8.86 15.83 -9.73
CA LYS A 240 7.60 15.09 -9.84
C LYS A 240 6.55 15.59 -8.84
N ASP A 241 6.96 16.01 -7.65
CA ASP A 241 6.06 16.56 -6.63
C ASP A 241 5.50 17.92 -7.07
N GLN A 242 6.33 18.80 -7.62
CA GLN A 242 5.90 20.06 -8.22
C GLN A 242 4.94 19.82 -9.39
N ALA A 243 5.24 18.84 -10.26
CA ALA A 243 4.34 18.50 -11.35
C ALA A 243 2.98 18.01 -10.86
N GLU A 244 2.94 17.18 -9.81
CA GLU A 244 1.70 16.70 -9.20
C GLU A 244 0.94 17.83 -8.50
N GLU A 245 1.63 18.73 -7.80
CA GLU A 245 1.05 19.91 -7.18
C GLU A 245 0.40 20.83 -8.21
N TYR A 246 1.10 21.12 -9.31
CA TYR A 246 0.56 21.98 -10.37
C TYR A 246 -0.63 21.32 -11.07
N LEU A 247 -0.62 19.99 -11.22
CA LEU A 247 -1.76 19.24 -11.69
C LEU A 247 -2.95 19.39 -10.72
N ILE A 248 -2.74 19.17 -9.43
CA ILE A 248 -3.77 19.27 -8.39
C ILE A 248 -4.36 20.67 -8.36
N ASP A 249 -3.53 21.71 -8.35
CA ASP A 249 -3.99 23.11 -8.36
C ASP A 249 -4.81 23.43 -9.63
N HIS A 250 -4.37 22.95 -10.79
CA HIS A 250 -5.10 23.13 -12.03
C HIS A 250 -6.45 22.41 -12.01
N VAL A 251 -6.48 21.13 -11.62
CA VAL A 251 -7.72 20.34 -11.49
C VAL A 251 -8.67 21.02 -10.51
N ASP A 252 -8.14 21.50 -9.40
CA ASP A 252 -8.91 22.19 -8.37
C ASP A 252 -9.63 23.43 -8.93
N LYS A 253 -8.84 24.36 -9.47
CA LYS A 253 -9.32 25.64 -10.00
C LYS A 253 -10.25 25.45 -11.20
N SER A 254 -9.97 24.48 -12.07
CA SER A 254 -10.74 24.25 -13.30
C SER A 254 -12.02 23.48 -13.08
N CYS A 255 -12.04 22.51 -12.15
CA CYS A 255 -13.11 21.51 -12.06
C CYS A 255 -13.98 21.62 -10.80
N ARG A 256 -13.40 21.92 -9.63
CA ARG A 256 -14.10 21.79 -8.33
C ARG A 256 -15.44 22.51 -8.32
N LYS A 257 -15.44 23.81 -8.63
CA LYS A 257 -16.62 24.67 -8.52
C LYS A 257 -17.78 24.21 -9.41
N ALA A 258 -17.50 23.57 -10.54
CA ALA A 258 -18.53 23.04 -11.43
C ALA A 258 -19.05 21.69 -10.94
N LEU A 259 -18.16 20.80 -10.51
CA LEU A 259 -18.48 19.46 -10.04
C LEU A 259 -19.27 19.47 -8.72
N GLU A 260 -18.88 20.30 -7.76
CA GLU A 260 -19.57 20.42 -6.45
C GLU A 260 -21.00 20.98 -6.57
N LYS A 261 -21.36 21.57 -7.73
CA LYS A 261 -22.73 22.04 -8.04
C LYS A 261 -23.65 20.95 -8.59
N ILE A 262 -23.13 19.76 -8.90
CA ILE A 262 -23.97 18.65 -9.35
C ILE A 262 -24.92 18.28 -8.20
N PRO A 263 -26.25 18.25 -8.38
CA PRO A 263 -27.22 18.06 -7.29
C PRO A 263 -27.00 16.78 -6.49
N THR A 264 -26.50 15.73 -7.14
CA THR A 264 -26.21 14.43 -6.53
C THR A 264 -24.78 14.30 -6.00
N TRP A 265 -23.94 15.33 -6.09
CA TRP A 265 -22.52 15.30 -5.70
C TRP A 265 -22.28 14.75 -4.29
N ASN A 266 -23.08 15.18 -3.33
CA ASN A 266 -22.97 14.75 -1.94
C ASN A 266 -23.36 13.27 -1.73
N ARG A 267 -24.13 12.69 -2.65
CA ARG A 267 -24.49 11.26 -2.66
C ARG A 267 -23.42 10.41 -3.34
N MET A 268 -22.57 11.01 -4.18
CA MET A 268 -21.49 10.31 -4.84
C MET A 268 -20.39 9.92 -3.84
N ASN A 269 -19.87 8.72 -4.00
CA ASN A 269 -18.75 8.20 -3.25
C ASN A 269 -17.41 8.79 -3.77
N ILE A 270 -16.31 8.56 -3.06
CA ILE A 270 -15.01 9.19 -3.41
C ILE A 270 -14.49 8.78 -4.81
N ASN A 271 -14.75 7.54 -5.23
CA ASN A 271 -14.34 7.04 -6.54
C ASN A 271 -15.21 7.62 -7.66
N GLN A 272 -16.52 7.74 -7.44
CA GLN A 272 -17.44 8.41 -8.37
C GLN A 272 -17.06 9.86 -8.60
N ARG A 273 -16.74 10.59 -7.52
CA ARG A 273 -16.20 11.96 -7.62
C ARG A 273 -14.87 11.98 -8.38
N GLY A 274 -13.97 11.03 -8.09
CA GLY A 274 -12.67 10.90 -8.78
C GLY A 274 -12.79 10.67 -10.29
N ALA A 275 -13.70 9.80 -10.71
CA ALA A 275 -14.00 9.55 -12.12
C ALA A 275 -14.50 10.81 -12.83
N LEU A 276 -15.38 11.58 -12.18
CA LEU A 276 -15.88 12.85 -12.75
C LEU A 276 -14.81 13.94 -12.81
N TYR A 277 -13.86 13.99 -11.87
CA TYR A 277 -12.69 14.87 -11.99
C TYR A 277 -11.83 14.52 -13.21
N SER A 278 -11.55 13.23 -13.45
CA SER A 278 -10.81 12.79 -14.64
C SER A 278 -11.54 13.12 -15.94
N PHE A 279 -12.86 12.91 -15.96
CA PHE A 279 -13.71 13.23 -17.12
C PHE A 279 -13.73 14.73 -17.39
N ALA A 280 -13.94 15.55 -16.34
CA ALA A 280 -13.97 17.01 -16.42
C ALA A 280 -12.64 17.61 -16.87
N TYR A 281 -11.52 17.06 -16.40
CA TYR A 281 -10.19 17.50 -16.83
C TYR A 281 -10.01 17.31 -18.35
N ASN A 282 -10.49 16.20 -18.90
CA ASN A 282 -10.32 15.87 -20.31
C ASN A 282 -11.26 16.63 -21.27
N LEU A 283 -12.53 16.77 -20.89
CA LEU A 283 -13.59 17.27 -21.77
C LEU A 283 -14.08 18.68 -21.39
N GLY A 284 -13.58 19.21 -20.27
CA GLY A 284 -14.00 20.48 -19.69
C GLY A 284 -15.00 20.28 -18.54
N SER A 285 -14.92 21.17 -17.55
CA SER A 285 -15.76 21.11 -16.35
C SER A 285 -17.22 21.52 -16.57
N GLY A 286 -17.54 22.08 -17.74
CA GLY A 286 -18.90 22.46 -18.15
C GLY A 286 -19.76 21.31 -18.70
N PHE A 287 -19.35 20.05 -18.52
CA PHE A 287 -20.10 18.91 -19.07
C PHE A 287 -21.49 18.74 -18.44
N TYR A 288 -21.66 19.05 -17.15
CA TYR A 288 -22.93 18.79 -16.47
C TYR A 288 -24.02 19.74 -17.00
N ARG A 289 -25.05 19.17 -17.64
CA ARG A 289 -26.08 19.89 -18.42
C ARG A 289 -25.53 20.72 -19.59
N GLY A 290 -24.28 20.43 -20.00
CA GLY A 290 -23.68 21.00 -21.18
C GLY A 290 -24.25 20.38 -22.46
N TYR A 291 -24.18 21.12 -23.56
CA TYR A 291 -24.57 20.64 -24.89
C TYR A 291 -23.74 19.41 -25.29
N ASN A 292 -24.38 18.36 -25.81
CA ASN A 292 -23.79 17.04 -26.16
C ASN A 292 -23.30 16.20 -24.96
N PHE A 293 -23.61 16.61 -23.73
CA PHE A 293 -23.22 15.89 -22.51
C PHE A 293 -24.40 15.18 -21.82
N GLU A 294 -25.47 14.89 -22.55
CA GLU A 294 -26.72 14.36 -22.00
C GLU A 294 -26.52 12.99 -21.34
N SER A 295 -25.66 12.12 -21.88
CA SER A 295 -25.40 10.81 -21.29
C SER A 295 -24.66 10.87 -19.96
N ILE A 296 -23.61 11.68 -19.81
CA ILE A 296 -22.95 11.83 -18.50
C ILE A 296 -23.81 12.65 -17.55
N THR A 297 -24.56 13.65 -18.03
CA THR A 297 -25.55 14.35 -17.20
C THR A 297 -26.56 13.35 -16.62
N ARG A 298 -27.02 12.39 -17.43
CA ARG A 298 -27.88 11.30 -16.95
C ARG A 298 -27.18 10.40 -15.94
N VAL A 299 -25.89 10.08 -16.12
CA VAL A 299 -25.11 9.37 -15.07
C VAL A 299 -25.14 10.15 -13.76
N CYS A 300 -24.92 11.47 -13.79
CA CYS A 300 -25.00 12.30 -12.60
C CYS A 300 -26.40 12.32 -11.97
N ASP A 301 -27.45 12.41 -12.79
CA ASP A 301 -28.83 12.59 -12.33
C ASP A 301 -29.57 11.29 -11.97
N SER A 302 -29.01 10.11 -12.28
CA SER A 302 -29.62 8.80 -12.04
C SER A 302 -28.88 7.95 -11.00
N PRO A 303 -28.89 8.34 -9.71
CA PRO A 303 -28.27 7.57 -8.64
C PRO A 303 -28.79 6.13 -8.50
N GLU A 304 -30.04 5.89 -8.91
CA GLU A 304 -30.65 4.56 -8.99
C GLU A 304 -29.96 3.64 -10.03
N GLN A 305 -29.25 4.19 -11.01
CA GLN A 305 -28.53 3.45 -12.04
C GLN A 305 -27.01 3.33 -11.78
N TRP A 306 -26.50 3.88 -10.67
CA TRP A 306 -25.05 3.85 -10.37
C TRP A 306 -24.48 2.45 -10.15
N ASN A 307 -25.32 1.45 -9.88
CA ASN A 307 -24.91 0.05 -9.77
C ASN A 307 -25.00 -0.73 -11.09
N ASP A 308 -25.54 -0.14 -12.16
CA ASP A 308 -25.57 -0.77 -13.48
C ASP A 308 -24.29 -0.46 -14.24
N HIS A 309 -23.28 -1.31 -14.05
CA HIS A 309 -21.95 -1.11 -14.64
C HIS A 309 -21.99 -1.02 -16.16
N ARG A 310 -22.85 -1.83 -16.80
CA ARG A 310 -22.98 -1.88 -18.26
C ARG A 310 -23.59 -0.59 -18.77
N TRP A 311 -24.59 -0.07 -18.08
CA TRP A 311 -25.20 1.22 -18.42
C TRP A 311 -24.24 2.38 -18.22
N ILE A 312 -23.48 2.40 -17.13
CA ILE A 312 -22.45 3.42 -16.84
C ILE A 312 -21.37 3.41 -17.94
N GLU A 313 -20.77 2.25 -18.25
CA GLU A 313 -19.81 2.12 -19.34
C GLU A 313 -20.38 2.65 -20.67
N ALA A 314 -21.61 2.26 -20.99
CA ALA A 314 -22.27 2.70 -22.21
C ALA A 314 -22.50 4.22 -22.27
N GLN A 315 -22.58 4.91 -21.12
CA GLN A 315 -22.64 6.38 -21.08
C GLN A 315 -21.27 7.02 -21.25
N PHE A 316 -20.23 6.53 -20.54
CA PHE A 316 -18.88 7.09 -20.63
C PHE A 316 -18.25 6.90 -22.02
N VAL A 317 -18.40 5.73 -22.62
CA VAL A 317 -17.74 5.38 -23.91
C VAL A 317 -18.30 6.18 -25.10
N LYS A 318 -19.43 6.89 -24.93
CA LYS A 318 -19.92 7.84 -25.95
C LYS A 318 -18.94 8.99 -26.22
N TYR A 319 -18.11 9.35 -25.25
CA TYR A 319 -17.14 10.45 -25.35
C TYR A 319 -15.76 9.94 -25.74
N ARG A 320 -15.72 9.19 -26.84
CA ARG A 320 -14.50 8.62 -27.43
C ARG A 320 -14.11 9.22 -28.77
N ASN A 321 -14.91 10.13 -29.32
CA ASN A 321 -14.68 10.74 -30.64
C ASN A 321 -14.53 9.71 -31.79
N PRO A 322 -15.62 9.00 -32.16
CA PRO A 322 -15.56 7.91 -33.14
C PRO A 322 -15.01 8.32 -34.51
N GLY A 323 -14.19 7.46 -35.12
CA GLY A 323 -13.59 7.67 -36.44
C GLY A 323 -12.35 8.55 -36.43
N THR A 324 -11.80 8.90 -35.25
CA THR A 324 -10.58 9.70 -35.12
C THR A 324 -9.39 8.86 -34.67
N SER A 325 -8.17 9.34 -34.91
CA SER A 325 -6.93 8.66 -34.51
C SER A 325 -6.76 8.52 -32.99
N VAL A 326 -7.54 9.27 -32.20
CA VAL A 326 -7.52 9.24 -30.72
C VAL A 326 -8.62 8.36 -30.13
N GLU A 327 -9.48 7.76 -30.97
CA GLU A 327 -10.66 7.01 -30.51
C GLU A 327 -10.30 5.92 -29.50
N GLU A 328 -9.30 5.10 -29.80
CA GLU A 328 -8.93 3.99 -28.93
C GLU A 328 -8.38 4.45 -27.58
N GLY A 329 -7.57 5.52 -27.58
CA GLY A 329 -7.04 6.12 -26.36
C GLY A 329 -8.14 6.72 -25.48
N LEU A 330 -9.08 7.45 -26.10
CA LEU A 330 -10.23 8.00 -25.39
C LEU A 330 -11.17 6.89 -24.91
N ARG A 331 -11.39 5.84 -25.70
CA ARG A 331 -12.17 4.66 -25.29
C ARG A 331 -11.57 4.01 -24.04
N ARG A 332 -10.25 3.78 -24.02
CA ARG A 332 -9.53 3.26 -22.83
C ARG A 332 -9.74 4.16 -21.61
N ARG A 333 -9.64 5.48 -21.78
CA ARG A 333 -9.88 6.46 -20.72
C ARG A 333 -11.29 6.41 -20.17
N ARG A 334 -12.29 6.40 -21.06
CA ARG A 334 -13.70 6.34 -20.68
C ARG A 334 -14.06 5.04 -19.95
N LEU A 335 -13.49 3.91 -20.36
CA LEU A 335 -13.66 2.62 -19.67
C LEU A 335 -13.05 2.65 -18.26
N ALA A 336 -11.84 3.21 -18.11
CA ALA A 336 -11.18 3.32 -16.81
C ALA A 336 -11.93 4.27 -15.85
N GLU A 337 -12.45 5.38 -16.36
CA GLU A 337 -13.30 6.30 -15.60
C GLU A 337 -14.63 5.65 -15.20
N ALA A 338 -15.28 4.91 -16.11
CA ALA A 338 -16.49 4.15 -15.80
C ALA A 338 -16.23 3.08 -14.72
N ALA A 339 -15.11 2.36 -14.82
CA ALA A 339 -14.69 1.36 -13.83
C ALA A 339 -14.44 2.01 -12.46
N LEU A 340 -13.77 3.16 -12.42
CA LEU A 340 -13.59 3.93 -11.18
C LEU A 340 -14.94 4.43 -10.64
N PHE A 341 -15.86 4.90 -11.49
CA PHE A 341 -17.20 5.35 -11.06
C PHE A 341 -18.03 4.21 -10.45
N CYS A 342 -17.94 3.00 -11.03
CA CYS A 342 -18.62 1.81 -10.51
C CYS A 342 -17.94 1.22 -9.26
N LYS A 343 -16.72 1.67 -8.93
CA LYS A 343 -15.98 1.18 -7.77
C LYS A 343 -16.68 1.68 -6.50
N LYS A 344 -17.36 0.78 -5.80
CA LYS A 344 -17.91 1.06 -4.47
C LYS A 344 -16.81 1.59 -3.56
N VAL A 345 -17.15 2.53 -2.68
CA VAL A 345 -16.31 2.79 -1.52
C VAL A 345 -16.39 1.54 -0.68
N THR A 346 -15.28 0.81 -0.59
CA THR A 346 -15.08 -0.17 0.46
C THR A 346 -14.99 0.62 1.77
N SER A 347 -16.15 0.94 2.34
CA SER A 347 -16.23 1.03 3.80
C SER A 347 -15.90 -0.37 4.33
N ALA A 348 -15.19 -0.40 5.45
CA ALA A 348 -15.12 -1.59 6.28
C ALA A 348 -16.50 -2.28 6.36
N ALA A 349 -16.49 -3.61 6.25
CA ALA A 349 -17.60 -4.57 6.37
C ALA A 349 -18.67 -4.57 5.26
N PRO A 350 -18.99 -5.73 4.64
CA PRO A 350 -20.18 -5.88 3.80
C PRO A 350 -21.45 -5.99 4.66
N ASN A 351 -22.45 -5.15 4.36
CA ASN A 351 -23.79 -5.28 4.90
C ASN A 351 -24.49 -6.47 4.25
N TRP A 352 -24.76 -7.50 5.06
CA TRP A 352 -25.66 -8.62 4.75
C TRP A 352 -26.96 -8.37 5.51
N ASP A 353 -27.91 -7.72 4.86
CA ASP A 353 -29.32 -7.73 5.25
C ASP A 353 -30.10 -8.19 4.01
N ASP A 354 -30.54 -9.44 4.02
CA ASP A 354 -31.96 -9.80 3.92
C ASP A 354 -32.10 -11.33 3.75
N ASP A 355 -33.12 -11.84 4.46
CA ASP A 355 -33.86 -13.10 4.29
C ASP A 355 -33.47 -14.37 5.10
N HIS A 356 -34.32 -14.58 6.11
CA HIS A 356 -34.88 -15.82 6.68
C HIS A 356 -34.26 -16.51 7.92
N ASP A 357 -34.97 -16.28 9.04
CA ASP A 357 -35.60 -17.24 9.97
C ASP A 357 -34.77 -18.26 10.79
N GLU A 358 -34.87 -18.07 12.12
CA GLU A 358 -34.79 -19.02 13.25
C GLU A 358 -33.89 -20.27 13.17
N ALA A 359 -32.80 -20.30 13.96
CA ALA A 359 -32.67 -21.14 15.18
C ALA A 359 -31.21 -21.36 15.66
N GLY A 360 -30.97 -21.16 16.96
CA GLY A 360 -30.02 -22.01 17.72
C GLY A 360 -28.67 -21.41 18.12
N GLU A 361 -28.37 -21.54 19.41
CA GLU A 361 -27.23 -20.96 20.14
C GLU A 361 -25.84 -21.19 19.51
N ALA A 362 -25.04 -20.11 19.52
CA ALA A 362 -23.62 -20.00 19.18
C ALA A 362 -23.17 -20.18 17.71
N GLY A 363 -24.03 -20.66 16.80
CA GLY A 363 -23.70 -20.91 15.38
C GLY A 363 -23.77 -19.71 14.42
N ASP A 364 -24.60 -18.70 14.71
CA ASP A 364 -25.05 -17.72 13.68
C ASP A 364 -24.42 -16.33 13.72
N ARG A 365 -23.43 -16.06 14.59
CA ARG A 365 -22.80 -14.73 14.62
C ARG A 365 -21.89 -14.55 13.40
N LYS A 366 -22.01 -13.41 12.70
CA LYS A 366 -21.19 -13.06 11.54
C LYS A 366 -19.70 -13.17 11.93
N PRO A 367 -18.78 -13.64 11.06
CA PRO A 367 -17.35 -13.81 11.41
C PRO A 367 -16.72 -12.58 12.09
N GLU A 368 -17.21 -11.39 11.75
CA GLU A 368 -16.79 -10.11 12.31
C GLU A 368 -17.21 -9.88 13.77
N GLU A 369 -18.37 -10.39 14.19
CA GLU A 369 -18.86 -10.28 15.57
C GLU A 369 -18.13 -11.25 16.51
N ARG A 370 -17.56 -12.31 15.95
CA ARG A 370 -16.71 -13.26 16.68
C ARG A 370 -15.38 -12.61 17.04
N LEU A 371 -14.80 -11.81 16.14
CA LEU A 371 -13.50 -11.17 16.30
C LEU A 371 -13.41 -10.28 17.55
N ASP A 372 -14.38 -9.41 17.80
CA ASP A 372 -14.40 -8.52 18.98
C ASP A 372 -14.55 -9.29 20.30
N ARG A 373 -15.16 -10.49 20.25
CA ARG A 373 -15.23 -11.39 21.39
C ARG A 373 -13.90 -12.12 21.59
N ILE A 374 -13.31 -12.66 20.52
CA ILE A 374 -12.03 -13.37 20.54
C ILE A 374 -10.93 -12.49 21.14
N VAL A 375 -10.79 -11.25 20.66
CA VAL A 375 -9.79 -10.29 21.16
C VAL A 375 -9.93 -10.06 22.68
N ARG A 376 -11.16 -10.07 23.20
CA ARG A 376 -11.44 -9.95 24.65
C ARG A 376 -11.14 -11.25 25.40
N ASP A 377 -11.62 -12.39 24.89
CA ASP A 377 -11.58 -13.69 25.58
C ASP A 377 -10.18 -14.33 25.59
N VAL A 378 -9.29 -13.90 24.69
CA VAL A 378 -7.91 -14.42 24.57
C VAL A 378 -6.84 -13.44 25.00
N ALA A 379 -7.22 -12.24 25.47
CA ALA A 379 -6.30 -11.24 25.98
C ALA A 379 -5.41 -11.82 27.08
N GLY A 380 -4.09 -11.81 26.86
CA GLY A 380 -3.09 -12.32 27.82
C GLY A 380 -2.84 -13.84 27.78
N LYS A 381 -3.55 -14.60 26.95
CA LYS A 381 -3.26 -16.03 26.71
C LYS A 381 -2.03 -16.18 25.80
N GLN A 382 -1.26 -17.26 25.98
CA GLN A 382 -0.11 -17.59 25.13
C GLN A 382 -0.51 -18.61 24.06
N PRO A 383 0.03 -18.50 22.83
CA PRO A 383 -0.23 -19.47 21.77
C PRO A 383 0.42 -20.82 22.07
N VAL A 384 -0.30 -21.91 21.79
CA VAL A 384 0.22 -23.28 21.94
C VAL A 384 1.13 -23.69 20.77
N GLY A 385 1.06 -22.97 19.65
CA GLY A 385 1.84 -23.23 18.46
C GLY A 385 1.64 -24.65 17.92
N ALA A 386 2.75 -25.35 17.66
CA ALA A 386 2.74 -26.73 17.16
C ALA A 386 2.13 -27.75 18.15
N GLY A 387 1.91 -27.37 19.41
CA GLY A 387 1.29 -28.20 20.45
C GLY A 387 -0.24 -28.28 20.38
N LEU A 388 -0.88 -27.73 19.35
CA LEU A 388 -2.34 -27.80 19.18
C LEU A 388 -2.83 -29.25 19.12
N ALA A 389 -3.87 -29.57 19.90
CA ALA A 389 -4.49 -30.89 19.94
C ALA A 389 -6.02 -30.85 19.78
N PRO A 390 -6.66 -31.89 19.23
CA PRO A 390 -8.11 -31.97 18.99
C PRO A 390 -9.01 -31.58 20.17
N GLU A 391 -8.62 -31.99 21.37
CA GLU A 391 -9.36 -31.86 22.64
C GLU A 391 -9.26 -30.46 23.27
N MET A 392 -8.41 -29.58 22.74
CA MET A 392 -8.24 -28.23 23.26
C MET A 392 -9.50 -27.37 23.04
N SER A 393 -9.70 -26.37 23.91
CA SER A 393 -10.78 -25.39 23.76
C SER A 393 -10.69 -24.61 22.44
N PHE A 394 -11.82 -24.15 21.92
CA PHE A 394 -11.85 -23.29 20.73
C PHE A 394 -11.22 -21.91 20.97
N ASP A 395 -11.10 -21.47 22.22
CA ASP A 395 -10.39 -20.22 22.56
C ASP A 395 -8.87 -20.39 22.64
N THR A 396 -8.35 -21.59 22.37
CA THR A 396 -6.91 -21.84 22.34
C THR A 396 -6.28 -21.11 21.15
N LEU A 397 -5.30 -20.25 21.44
CA LEU A 397 -4.50 -19.56 20.43
C LEU A 397 -3.54 -20.54 19.74
N ILE A 398 -3.66 -20.67 18.41
CA ILE A 398 -2.69 -21.37 17.56
C ILE A 398 -1.48 -20.45 17.34
N THR A 399 -1.75 -19.20 17.00
CA THR A 399 -0.80 -18.08 16.87
C THR A 399 -1.31 -16.91 17.70
N PRO A 400 -0.54 -15.81 17.90
CA PRO A 400 -0.96 -14.71 18.77
C PRO A 400 -2.34 -14.12 18.49
N HIS A 401 -2.83 -14.17 17.25
CA HIS A 401 -4.13 -13.61 16.86
C HIS A 401 -5.08 -14.57 16.18
N ILE A 402 -4.75 -15.87 16.12
CA ILE A 402 -5.60 -16.89 15.47
C ILE A 402 -5.82 -18.04 16.43
N THR A 403 -7.08 -18.38 16.66
CA THR A 403 -7.52 -19.44 17.55
C THR A 403 -7.88 -20.72 16.80
N TYR A 404 -7.96 -21.82 17.54
CA TYR A 404 -8.50 -23.08 17.05
C TYR A 404 -9.94 -22.93 16.57
N GLY A 405 -10.75 -22.19 17.32
CA GLY A 405 -12.15 -21.94 16.99
C GLY A 405 -12.34 -21.31 15.62
N GLU A 406 -11.44 -20.45 15.15
CA GLU A 406 -11.57 -19.84 13.82
C GLU A 406 -11.43 -20.86 12.67
N PHE A 407 -10.53 -21.85 12.79
CA PHE A 407 -10.45 -22.95 11.81
C PHE A 407 -11.65 -23.90 11.88
N ALA A 408 -12.25 -24.07 13.05
CA ALA A 408 -13.45 -24.88 13.26
C ALA A 408 -14.76 -24.07 13.14
N LEU A 409 -14.69 -22.78 12.82
CA LEU A 409 -15.80 -21.82 12.91
C LEU A 409 -16.61 -21.91 14.23
N TYR A 410 -15.96 -22.30 15.33
CA TYR A 410 -16.56 -22.53 16.65
C TYR A 410 -17.69 -23.57 16.67
N GLU A 411 -17.75 -24.44 15.66
CA GLU A 411 -18.72 -25.52 15.58
C GLU A 411 -18.09 -26.84 16.01
N GLU A 412 -18.68 -27.51 16.98
CA GLU A 412 -18.21 -28.83 17.44
C GLU A 412 -18.22 -29.87 16.31
N SER A 413 -19.16 -29.73 15.36
CA SER A 413 -19.22 -30.56 14.15
C SER A 413 -17.96 -30.45 13.28
N ARG A 414 -17.23 -29.34 13.37
CA ARG A 414 -15.97 -29.02 12.66
C ARG A 414 -14.74 -29.16 13.56
N ARG A 415 -14.83 -29.80 14.72
CA ARG A 415 -13.66 -30.09 15.55
C ARG A 415 -12.69 -31.02 14.79
N PHE A 416 -11.39 -30.71 14.82
CA PHE A 416 -10.36 -31.63 14.34
C PHE A 416 -10.44 -32.94 15.12
N ARG A 417 -10.28 -34.07 14.43
CA ARG A 417 -10.33 -35.42 15.00
C ARG A 417 -8.95 -36.08 15.07
N HIS A 418 -7.96 -35.51 14.39
CA HIS A 418 -6.63 -36.09 14.27
C HIS A 418 -5.53 -35.04 14.44
N GLY A 419 -4.41 -35.43 15.06
CA GLY A 419 -3.27 -34.54 15.27
C GLY A 419 -2.65 -33.98 13.99
N PHE A 420 -2.73 -34.70 12.86
CA PHE A 420 -2.23 -34.19 11.57
C PHE A 420 -3.06 -33.00 11.05
N GLN A 421 -4.35 -32.91 11.42
CA GLN A 421 -5.19 -31.77 11.08
C GLN A 421 -4.75 -30.53 11.87
N CYS A 422 -4.50 -30.71 13.17
CA CYS A 422 -3.94 -29.68 14.04
C CYS A 422 -2.58 -29.18 13.55
N LYS A 423 -1.68 -30.10 13.16
CA LYS A 423 -0.37 -29.75 12.59
C LYS A 423 -0.51 -28.92 11.31
N THR A 424 -1.38 -29.34 10.40
CA THR A 424 -1.59 -28.61 9.13
C THR A 424 -2.23 -27.24 9.39
N ALA A 425 -3.20 -27.15 10.30
CA ALA A 425 -3.79 -25.88 10.70
C ALA A 425 -2.76 -24.93 11.32
N TYR A 426 -1.85 -25.43 12.16
CA TYR A 426 -0.73 -24.64 12.69
C TYR A 426 0.16 -24.08 11.57
N GLU A 427 0.55 -24.90 10.59
CA GLU A 427 1.39 -24.43 9.47
C GLU A 427 0.68 -23.33 8.64
N ILE A 428 -0.61 -23.49 8.36
CA ILE A 428 -1.41 -22.47 7.67
C ILE A 428 -1.55 -21.22 8.54
N ALA A 429 -1.83 -21.36 9.84
CA ALA A 429 -1.99 -20.26 10.77
C ALA A 429 -0.72 -19.41 10.92
N VAL A 430 0.47 -20.04 10.93
CA VAL A 430 1.75 -19.33 10.94
C VAL A 430 1.90 -18.43 9.71
N PHE A 431 1.43 -18.88 8.54
CA PHE A 431 1.43 -18.02 7.35
C PHE A 431 0.37 -16.93 7.42
N LEU A 432 -0.84 -17.24 7.89
CA LEU A 432 -1.89 -16.24 8.10
C LEU A 432 -1.46 -15.13 9.07
N GLU A 433 -0.73 -15.47 10.13
CA GLU A 433 -0.16 -14.49 11.07
C GLU A 433 0.83 -13.56 10.34
N LYS A 434 1.71 -14.10 9.50
CA LYS A 434 2.61 -13.29 8.66
C LYS A 434 1.83 -12.40 7.68
N CYS A 435 0.75 -12.92 7.10
CA CYS A 435 -0.13 -12.16 6.21
C CYS A 435 -0.78 -11.00 6.97
N ARG A 436 -1.32 -11.27 8.16
CA ARG A 436 -1.91 -10.28 9.05
C ARG A 436 -0.90 -9.18 9.40
N ASP A 437 0.31 -9.57 9.80
CA ASP A 437 1.38 -8.66 10.18
C ASP A 437 1.85 -7.80 8.99
N TYR A 438 1.99 -8.39 7.80
CA TYR A 438 2.34 -7.67 6.57
C TYR A 438 1.32 -6.57 6.25
N PHE A 439 0.04 -6.86 6.42
CA PHE A 439 -1.05 -5.90 6.20
C PHE A 439 -1.37 -5.05 7.45
N GLY A 440 -0.36 -4.73 8.26
CA GLY A 440 -0.46 -3.75 9.33
C GLY A 440 -1.14 -4.27 10.60
N GLY A 441 -1.21 -5.59 10.80
CA GLY A 441 -1.89 -6.19 11.93
C GLY A 441 -3.41 -6.01 11.90
N ASN A 442 -3.96 -5.60 10.75
CA ASN A 442 -5.40 -5.50 10.56
C ASN A 442 -6.07 -6.83 10.86
N PRO A 443 -7.30 -6.84 11.41
CA PRO A 443 -7.92 -8.09 11.80
C PRO A 443 -8.09 -9.07 10.63
N LEU A 444 -7.58 -10.27 10.81
CA LEU A 444 -7.75 -11.38 9.86
C LEU A 444 -9.03 -12.12 10.20
N VAL A 445 -9.86 -12.38 9.20
CA VAL A 445 -11.15 -13.05 9.37
C VAL A 445 -11.14 -14.35 8.55
N ILE A 446 -11.17 -15.48 9.25
CA ILE A 446 -11.37 -16.80 8.64
C ILE A 446 -12.87 -16.99 8.37
N THR A 447 -13.22 -17.17 7.11
CA THR A 447 -14.61 -17.38 6.65
C THR A 447 -14.92 -18.87 6.46
N SER A 448 -13.91 -19.69 6.20
CA SER A 448 -14.04 -21.15 6.19
C SER A 448 -12.70 -21.82 6.49
N GLY A 449 -12.67 -22.72 7.47
CA GLY A 449 -11.54 -23.62 7.73
C GLY A 449 -11.90 -25.07 7.39
N TYR A 450 -11.76 -25.99 8.36
CA TYR A 450 -12.06 -27.40 8.14
C TYR A 450 -13.56 -27.66 7.95
N ARG A 451 -13.84 -28.55 7.00
CA ARG A 451 -15.17 -29.03 6.60
C ARG A 451 -15.16 -30.55 6.65
N PRO A 452 -15.83 -31.20 7.61
CA PRO A 452 -16.13 -32.63 7.52
C PRO A 452 -16.91 -32.94 6.22
N PRO A 453 -16.88 -34.18 5.71
CA PRO A 453 -17.52 -34.53 4.43
C PRO A 453 -18.99 -34.12 4.31
N SER A 454 -19.77 -34.24 5.38
CA SER A 454 -21.18 -33.84 5.42
C SER A 454 -21.37 -32.33 5.25
N ILE A 455 -20.52 -31.51 5.88
CA ILE A 455 -20.55 -30.05 5.77
C ILE A 455 -20.03 -29.62 4.40
N ASN A 456 -18.95 -30.24 3.91
CA ASN A 456 -18.40 -29.96 2.58
C ASN A 456 -19.45 -30.21 1.49
N ALA A 457 -20.22 -31.30 1.58
CA ALA A 457 -21.30 -31.61 0.64
C ALA A 457 -22.43 -30.56 0.69
N LYS A 458 -22.84 -30.12 1.89
CA LYS A 458 -23.91 -29.11 2.06
C LYS A 458 -23.58 -27.77 1.41
N VAL A 459 -22.31 -27.36 1.43
CA VAL A 459 -21.85 -26.10 0.83
C VAL A 459 -21.42 -26.25 -0.64
N GLY A 460 -21.74 -27.39 -1.27
CA GLY A 460 -21.38 -27.66 -2.67
C GLY A 460 -19.89 -27.84 -2.92
N GLY A 461 -19.11 -28.17 -1.89
CA GLY A 461 -17.66 -28.34 -1.98
C GLY A 461 -17.23 -29.57 -2.80
N ALA A 462 -16.07 -29.49 -3.43
CA ALA A 462 -15.52 -30.58 -4.23
C ALA A 462 -15.25 -31.84 -3.36
N ARG A 463 -15.42 -33.03 -3.95
CA ARG A 463 -15.20 -34.33 -3.26
C ARG A 463 -13.75 -34.55 -2.78
N ARG A 464 -12.78 -33.81 -3.34
CA ARG A 464 -11.36 -33.83 -2.97
C ARG A 464 -10.88 -32.43 -2.55
N SER A 465 -11.75 -31.71 -1.83
CA SER A 465 -11.47 -30.37 -1.32
C SER A 465 -10.38 -30.42 -0.26
N GLU A 466 -9.44 -29.48 -0.29
CA GLU A 466 -8.41 -29.33 0.75
C GLU A 466 -9.03 -28.99 2.12
N HIS A 467 -10.24 -28.40 2.14
CA HIS A 467 -10.98 -28.16 3.37
C HIS A 467 -11.41 -29.44 4.09
N LEU A 468 -11.29 -30.62 3.47
CA LEU A 468 -11.61 -31.89 4.13
C LEU A 468 -10.56 -32.32 5.16
N TYR A 469 -9.33 -31.78 5.11
CA TYR A 469 -8.23 -32.18 5.99
C TYR A 469 -8.17 -33.72 6.17
N ASP A 470 -8.28 -34.47 5.08
CA ASP A 470 -8.49 -35.92 5.06
C ASP A 470 -7.19 -36.73 5.09
N ALA A 471 -6.04 -36.05 4.96
CA ALA A 471 -4.71 -36.64 5.02
C ALA A 471 -3.69 -35.69 5.68
N PRO A 472 -2.53 -36.20 6.13
CA PRO A 472 -1.39 -35.37 6.51
C PRO A 472 -1.01 -34.36 5.42
N ASP A 473 -0.56 -33.17 5.83
CA ASP A 473 -0.20 -32.06 4.94
C ASP A 473 -1.34 -31.62 3.99
N THR A 474 -2.60 -31.92 4.35
CA THR A 474 -3.80 -31.51 3.60
C THR A 474 -4.69 -30.64 4.47
N GLY A 475 -5.02 -29.45 3.97
CA GLY A 475 -5.83 -28.48 4.70
C GLY A 475 -6.04 -27.21 3.90
N ALA A 476 -7.09 -26.44 4.20
CA ALA A 476 -7.32 -25.15 3.58
C ALA A 476 -8.09 -24.18 4.45
N VAL A 477 -7.93 -22.90 4.12
CA VAL A 477 -8.61 -21.77 4.74
C VAL A 477 -9.04 -20.75 3.68
N ASP A 478 -10.26 -20.23 3.83
CA ASP A 478 -10.78 -19.09 3.09
C ASP A 478 -10.81 -17.90 4.05
N PHE A 479 -10.14 -16.79 3.73
CA PHE A 479 -10.00 -15.66 4.65
C PHE A 479 -9.93 -14.31 3.94
N TYR A 480 -10.09 -13.23 4.70
CA TYR A 480 -9.76 -11.87 4.27
C TYR A 480 -9.16 -11.07 5.42
N ILE A 481 -8.61 -9.90 5.13
CA ILE A 481 -8.10 -8.97 6.14
C ILE A 481 -8.99 -7.72 6.13
N LYS A 482 -9.52 -7.35 7.30
CA LYS A 482 -10.36 -6.16 7.44
C LYS A 482 -9.61 -4.92 6.99
N ASN A 483 -10.32 -4.01 6.33
CA ASN A 483 -9.79 -2.73 5.84
C ASN A 483 -8.67 -2.84 4.78
N VAL A 484 -8.49 -4.01 4.19
CA VAL A 484 -7.50 -4.28 3.15
C VAL A 484 -8.21 -4.87 1.94
N SER A 485 -7.80 -4.49 0.73
CA SER A 485 -8.38 -5.05 -0.49
C SER A 485 -8.10 -6.56 -0.56
N VAL A 486 -9.13 -7.37 -0.76
CA VAL A 486 -8.96 -8.83 -0.93
C VAL A 486 -8.05 -9.14 -2.12
N TYR A 487 -8.05 -8.31 -3.17
CA TYR A 487 -7.14 -8.46 -4.31
C TYR A 487 -5.67 -8.19 -3.93
N GLU A 488 -5.41 -7.26 -3.00
CA GLU A 488 -4.05 -7.01 -2.50
C GLU A 488 -3.58 -8.16 -1.62
N VAL A 489 -4.46 -8.67 -0.75
CA VAL A 489 -4.19 -9.86 0.07
C VAL A 489 -3.93 -11.09 -0.82
N GLU A 490 -4.73 -11.28 -1.87
CA GLU A 490 -4.60 -12.38 -2.82
C GLU A 490 -3.27 -12.31 -3.58
N ALA A 491 -2.92 -11.13 -4.12
CA ALA A 491 -1.67 -10.93 -4.87
C ALA A 491 -0.45 -11.18 -3.98
N TRP A 492 -0.48 -10.71 -2.73
CA TRP A 492 0.60 -10.97 -1.77
C TRP A 492 0.69 -12.45 -1.41
N CYS A 493 -0.45 -13.09 -1.11
CA CYS A 493 -0.49 -14.52 -0.84
C CYS A 493 0.04 -15.33 -2.01
N ASP A 494 -0.33 -14.98 -3.24
CA ASP A 494 0.15 -15.62 -4.46
C ASP A 494 1.67 -15.67 -4.49
N GLN A 495 2.33 -14.55 -4.19
CA GLN A 495 3.79 -14.42 -4.18
C GLN A 495 4.42 -15.18 -3.00
N GLN A 496 3.89 -15.02 -1.79
CA GLN A 496 4.56 -15.45 -0.57
C GLN A 496 4.21 -16.87 -0.11
N TYR A 497 3.04 -17.40 -0.49
CA TYR A 497 2.59 -18.71 -0.03
C TYR A 497 3.19 -19.84 -0.90
N PRO A 498 3.97 -20.76 -0.32
CA PRO A 498 4.68 -21.78 -1.09
C PRO A 498 3.77 -22.91 -1.60
N HIS A 499 2.55 -23.02 -1.08
CA HIS A 499 1.62 -24.12 -1.38
C HIS A 499 0.50 -23.65 -2.30
N SER A 500 -0.70 -24.20 -2.19
CA SER A 500 -1.80 -24.00 -3.14
C SER A 500 -2.61 -22.74 -2.84
N ILE A 501 -3.06 -22.04 -3.88
CA ILE A 501 -3.92 -20.85 -3.78
C ILE A 501 -5.05 -20.93 -4.80
N GLY A 502 -6.26 -20.65 -4.35
CA GLY A 502 -7.38 -20.36 -5.22
C GLY A 502 -7.67 -18.86 -5.23
N TYR A 503 -7.72 -18.26 -6.42
CA TYR A 503 -7.99 -16.84 -6.62
C TYR A 503 -9.48 -16.54 -6.41
N GLY A 504 -9.85 -16.29 -5.16
CA GLY A 504 -11.21 -16.07 -4.68
C GLY A 504 -11.58 -14.60 -4.49
N ALA A 505 -10.69 -13.64 -4.78
CA ALA A 505 -10.89 -12.24 -4.41
C ALA A 505 -12.19 -11.65 -4.98
N LYS A 506 -12.61 -12.10 -6.16
CA LYS A 506 -13.90 -11.73 -6.78
C LYS A 506 -15.12 -12.19 -5.99
N LYS A 507 -14.96 -13.23 -5.17
CA LYS A 507 -15.95 -13.76 -4.22
C LYS A 507 -15.73 -13.28 -2.78
N GLY A 508 -14.75 -12.39 -2.56
CA GLY A 508 -14.52 -11.73 -1.27
C GLY A 508 -13.60 -12.45 -0.29
N PHE A 509 -12.87 -13.48 -0.71
CA PHE A 509 -11.89 -14.19 0.13
C PHE A 509 -10.64 -14.60 -0.65
N VAL A 510 -9.56 -14.92 0.05
CA VAL A 510 -8.38 -15.62 -0.48
C VAL A 510 -8.42 -17.05 0.03
N HIS A 511 -8.18 -18.01 -0.86
CA HIS A 511 -8.07 -19.42 -0.48
C HIS A 511 -6.60 -19.82 -0.39
N LEU A 512 -6.17 -20.30 0.78
CA LEU A 512 -4.87 -20.98 0.95
C LEU A 512 -5.10 -22.46 1.21
N GLY A 513 -4.38 -23.31 0.48
CA GLY A 513 -4.48 -24.75 0.56
C GLY A 513 -3.13 -25.46 0.66
N MET A 514 -3.13 -26.62 1.29
CA MET A 514 -2.03 -27.57 1.32
C MET A 514 -2.53 -28.93 0.84
N ARG A 515 -1.67 -29.65 0.13
CA ARG A 515 -1.89 -31.01 -0.37
C ARG A 515 -0.68 -31.87 -0.04
N PRO A 516 -0.79 -33.22 -0.07
CA PRO A 516 0.35 -34.09 0.10
C PRO A 516 1.44 -33.75 -0.92
N GLY A 517 2.70 -33.68 -0.46
CA GLY A 517 3.83 -33.22 -1.28
C GLY A 517 3.95 -31.70 -1.41
N LYS A 518 3.05 -30.93 -0.76
CA LYS A 518 3.09 -29.46 -0.64
C LYS A 518 3.25 -28.70 -1.98
N PRO A 519 2.58 -29.11 -3.08
CA PRO A 519 2.74 -28.48 -4.38
C PRO A 519 2.18 -27.06 -4.41
N ARG A 520 2.76 -26.23 -5.28
CA ARG A 520 2.30 -24.88 -5.58
C ARG A 520 1.28 -24.90 -6.73
N VAL A 521 -0.01 -25.03 -6.41
CA VAL A 521 -1.10 -25.07 -7.40
C VAL A 521 -1.88 -23.75 -7.38
N ARG A 522 -2.34 -23.28 -8.55
CA ARG A 522 -3.14 -22.05 -8.71
C ARG A 522 -4.39 -22.31 -9.53
N TRP A 523 -5.54 -21.79 -9.09
CA TRP A 523 -6.79 -21.85 -9.86
C TRP A 523 -7.66 -20.62 -9.58
N VAL A 524 -8.60 -20.33 -10.47
CA VAL A 524 -9.58 -19.23 -10.31
C VAL A 524 -10.92 -19.81 -9.85
N TYR A 525 -11.61 -19.09 -8.96
CA TYR A 525 -12.92 -19.49 -8.43
C TYR A 525 -14.11 -19.12 -9.30
#